data_AF-A0A953Z331-F1
#
_entry.id   AF-A0A953Z331-F1
#
_cell.length_a   1.000
_cell.length_b   1.000
_cell.length_c   1.000
_cell.angle_alpha   90.00
_cell.angle_beta   90.00
_cell.angle_gamma   90.00
#
_symmetry.space_group_name_H-M   'P 1'
#
loop_
_entity.id
_entity.type
_entity.pdbx_description
1 polymer ?
#
loop_
_entity_poly.entity_id
_entity_poly.type
_entity_poly.pdbx_seq_one_letter_code
_entity_poly.pdbx_strand_id
1 'polypeptide(L)'
;MANDRIDLKRLSPRDWLALFESTAAFEESFGLPAAEGLRELLVVDDVSDDWLEALRSSARPDPWTHGFAIVLRETREVIGTFGFKGPP
;
A
#
# COMPACT_ATOMS: atom_id res chain seq x y z
N MET A 1 4.29 -5.75 -28.43
CA MET A 1 4.03 -4.80 -27.32
C MET A 1 3.95 -5.66 -26.07
N ALA A 2 4.78 -5.40 -25.06
CA ALA A 2 4.65 -6.07 -23.77
C ALA A 2 3.27 -5.70 -23.20
N ASN A 3 2.49 -6.69 -22.80
CA ASN A 3 1.16 -6.48 -22.27
C ASN A 3 1.28 -6.46 -20.74
N ASP A 4 1.80 -5.35 -20.21
CA ASP A 4 2.02 -5.19 -18.77
C ASP A 4 0.67 -5.24 -18.06
N ARG A 5 0.49 -6.28 -17.23
CA ARG A 5 -0.75 -6.48 -16.48
C ARG A 5 -0.54 -6.04 -15.05
N ILE A 6 -1.52 -5.31 -14.53
CA ILE A 6 -1.59 -4.94 -13.13
C ILE A 6 -2.68 -5.74 -12.43
N ASP A 7 -2.38 -6.18 -11.21
CA ASP A 7 -3.35 -6.75 -10.29
C ASP A 7 -3.59 -5.76 -9.14
N LEU A 8 -4.84 -5.58 -8.73
CA LEU A 8 -5.17 -4.78 -7.53
C LEU A 8 -5.39 -5.71 -6.35
N LYS A 9 -4.62 -5.51 -5.27
CA LYS A 9 -4.74 -6.29 -4.03
C LYS A 9 -5.04 -5.36 -2.87
N ARG A 10 -5.95 -5.76 -1.98
CA ARG A 10 -6.35 -4.93 -0.83
C ARG A 10 -5.15 -4.69 0.08
N LEU A 11 -4.99 -3.44 0.50
CA LEU A 11 -4.07 -3.09 1.58
C LEU A 11 -4.80 -3.19 2.91
N SER A 12 -4.11 -3.72 3.91
CA SER A 12 -4.54 -3.71 5.30
C SER A 12 -3.94 -2.51 6.04
N PRO A 13 -4.48 -2.16 7.22
CA PRO A 13 -3.84 -1.17 8.09
C PRO A 13 -2.40 -1.56 8.45
N ARG A 14 -2.15 -2.86 8.63
CA ARG A 14 -0.83 -3.41 8.94
C ARG A 14 0.16 -3.17 7.80
N ASP A 15 -0.26 -3.34 6.56
CA ASP A 15 0.61 -3.14 5.39
C ASP A 15 1.04 -1.67 5.28
N TRP A 16 0.14 -0.73 5.53
CA TRP A 16 0.47 0.70 5.57
C TRP A 16 1.49 1.03 6.66
N LEU A 17 1.26 0.57 7.89
CA LEU A 17 2.18 0.78 9.00
C LEU A 17 3.56 0.18 8.70
N ALA A 18 3.59 -1.00 8.10
CA ALA A 18 4.82 -1.67 7.70
C ALA A 18 5.57 -0.90 6.61
N LEU A 19 4.87 -0.33 5.62
CA LEU A 19 5.48 0.52 4.59
C LEU A 19 6.08 1.80 5.19
N PHE A 20 5.42 2.40 6.18
CA PHE A 20 5.95 3.56 6.90
C PHE A 20 7.21 3.22 7.68
N GLU A 21 7.34 2.00 8.19
CA GLU A 21 8.54 1.51 8.85
C GLU A 21 9.68 1.24 7.86
N SER A 22 9.49 0.35 6.89
CA SER A 22 10.48 0.02 5.86
C SER A 22 9.89 -0.81 4.71
N THR A 23 10.56 -0.86 3.57
CA THR A 23 10.17 -1.75 2.47
C THR A 23 10.28 -3.23 2.83
N ALA A 24 11.23 -3.61 3.71
CA ALA A 24 11.38 -4.97 4.21
C ALA A 24 10.21 -5.40 5.11
N ALA A 25 9.79 -4.54 6.05
CA ALA A 25 8.62 -4.79 6.88
C ALA A 25 7.34 -4.88 6.02
N PHE A 26 7.22 -4.02 5.01
CA PHE A 26 6.12 -4.09 4.05
C PHE A 26 6.08 -5.43 3.32
N GLU A 27 7.22 -5.91 2.81
CA GLU A 27 7.29 -7.20 2.14
C GLU A 27 6.90 -8.35 3.07
N GLU A 28 7.32 -8.33 4.33
CA GLU A 28 6.91 -9.31 5.32
C GLU A 28 5.39 -9.30 5.58
N SER A 29 4.79 -8.10 5.66
CA SER A 29 3.35 -7.95 5.91
C SER A 29 2.48 -8.29 4.69
N PHE A 30 2.83 -7.72 3.53
CA PHE A 30 2.04 -7.77 2.30
C PHE A 30 2.36 -9.00 1.45
N GLY A 31 3.57 -9.56 1.59
CA GLY A 31 4.03 -10.77 0.89
C GLY A 31 4.56 -10.53 -0.51
N LEU A 32 4.77 -9.28 -0.94
CA LEU A 32 5.44 -8.91 -2.18
C LEU A 32 6.33 -7.67 -1.95
N PRO A 33 7.49 -7.59 -2.63
CA PRO A 33 8.39 -6.45 -2.50
C PRO A 33 7.75 -5.15 -3.01
N ALA A 34 8.10 -4.05 -2.36
CA ALA A 34 7.87 -2.70 -2.89
C ALA A 34 8.92 -2.38 -3.97
N ALA A 35 8.49 -1.80 -5.09
CA ALA A 35 9.40 -1.29 -6.10
C ALA A 35 10.29 -0.17 -5.54
N GLU A 36 11.47 -0.01 -6.13
CA GLU A 36 12.40 1.07 -5.79
C GLU A 36 11.69 2.44 -5.84
N GLY A 37 11.86 3.25 -4.80
CA GLY A 37 11.26 4.59 -4.72
C GLY A 37 9.80 4.63 -4.25
N LEU A 38 9.11 3.48 -4.10
CA LEU A 38 7.69 3.46 -3.73
C LEU A 38 7.45 4.07 -2.35
N ARG A 39 8.31 3.74 -1.38
CA ARG A 39 8.15 4.25 -0.02
C ARG A 39 8.40 5.75 0.00
N GLU A 40 9.41 6.22 -0.69
CA GLU A 40 9.77 7.64 -0.80
C GLU A 40 8.64 8.44 -1.45
N LEU A 41 7.94 7.86 -2.43
CA LEU A 41 6.78 8.47 -3.09
C LEU A 41 5.58 8.61 -2.15
N LEU A 42 5.33 7.61 -1.29
CA LEU A 42 4.12 7.52 -0.47
C LEU A 42 4.29 8.03 0.96
N VAL A 43 5.52 8.05 1.44
CA VAL A 43 5.92 8.42 2.80
C VAL A 43 6.85 9.62 2.71
N VAL A 44 6.36 10.65 2.03
CA VAL A 44 6.92 12.01 2.16
C VAL A 44 6.56 12.50 3.57
N ASP A 45 7.41 13.35 4.16
CA ASP A 45 7.45 13.79 5.59
C ASP A 45 6.15 14.32 6.24
N ASP A 46 5.00 14.20 5.60
CA ASP A 46 3.71 14.79 6.00
C ASP A 46 2.58 13.75 6.03
N VAL A 47 2.85 12.55 6.56
CA VAL A 47 1.78 11.59 6.87
C VAL A 47 1.00 12.13 8.07
N SER A 48 -0.26 12.51 7.85
CA SER A 48 -1.16 13.03 8.90
C SER A 48 -1.22 12.13 10.13
N ASP A 49 -1.11 12.73 11.32
CA ASP A 49 -1.28 12.03 12.60
C ASP A 49 -2.65 11.36 12.70
N ASP A 50 -3.71 12.03 12.26
CA ASP A 50 -5.07 11.48 12.23
C ASP A 50 -5.14 10.21 11.37
N TRP A 51 -4.40 10.17 10.26
CA TRP A 51 -4.33 8.99 9.41
C TRP A 51 -3.58 7.84 10.10
N LEU A 52 -2.48 8.13 10.80
CA LEU A 52 -1.74 7.13 11.58
C LEU A 52 -2.59 6.56 12.72
N GLU A 53 -3.36 7.40 13.42
CA GLU A 53 -4.28 6.96 14.47
C GLU A 53 -5.42 6.11 13.90
N ALA A 54 -5.98 6.49 12.75
CA ALA A 54 -7.00 5.70 12.05
C ALA A 54 -6.49 4.32 11.64
N LEU A 55 -5.24 4.23 11.13
CA LEU A 55 -4.62 2.95 10.79
C LEU A 55 -4.37 2.08 12.02
N ARG A 56 -3.87 2.66 13.13
CA ARG A 56 -3.61 1.94 14.38
C ARG A 56 -4.89 1.42 15.05
N SER A 57 -6.02 2.11 14.88
CA SER A 57 -7.32 1.70 15.43
C SER A 57 -8.11 0.75 14.54
N SER A 58 -7.74 0.61 13.26
CA SER A 58 -8.41 -0.26 12.30
C SER A 58 -7.96 -1.72 12.44
N ALA A 59 -8.92 -2.62 12.70
CA ALA A 59 -8.62 -4.05 12.88
C ALA A 59 -8.73 -4.88 11.59
N ARG A 60 -9.36 -4.37 10.52
CA ARG A 60 -9.62 -5.11 9.29
C ARG A 60 -9.35 -4.26 8.04
N PRO A 61 -8.92 -4.87 6.93
CA PRO A 61 -8.84 -4.18 5.65
C PRO A 61 -10.22 -3.67 5.20
N ASP A 62 -10.31 -2.37 4.94
CA ASP A 62 -11.45 -1.72 4.30
C ASP A 62 -10.99 -1.10 2.98
N PRO A 63 -11.50 -1.53 1.81
CA PRO A 63 -11.08 -1.00 0.51
C PRO A 63 -11.40 0.48 0.30
N TRP A 64 -12.38 1.05 1.00
CA TRP A 64 -12.74 2.46 0.87
C TRP A 64 -11.81 3.37 1.64
N THR A 65 -11.26 2.87 2.75
CA THR A 65 -10.32 3.60 3.61
C THR A 65 -8.88 3.30 3.22
N HIS A 66 -8.50 2.03 3.12
CA HIS A 66 -7.11 1.58 3.00
C HIS A 66 -6.65 1.38 1.56
N GLY A 67 -7.59 1.29 0.61
CA GLY A 67 -7.29 1.15 -0.80
C GLY A 67 -6.62 -0.18 -1.17
N PHE A 68 -5.84 -0.13 -2.24
CA PHE A 68 -5.24 -1.26 -2.92
C PHE A 68 -3.80 -0.97 -3.29
N ALA A 69 -2.95 -2.00 -3.24
CA ALA A 69 -1.65 -2.03 -3.87
C ALA A 69 -1.83 -2.36 -5.37
N ILE A 70 -1.10 -1.65 -6.22
CA ILE A 70 -0.99 -1.93 -7.64
C ILE A 70 0.23 -2.85 -7.82
N VAL A 71 -0.01 -4.10 -8.22
CA VAL A 71 1.04 -5.10 -8.40
C VAL A 71 1.34 -5.27 -9.89
N LEU A 72 2.59 -5.05 -10.29
CA LEU A 72 3.05 -5.37 -11.64
C LEU A 72 3.25 -6.87 -11.75
N ARG A 73 2.48 -7.54 -12.60
CA ARG A 73 2.43 -9.01 -12.65
C ARG A 73 3.73 -9.65 -13.11
N GLU A 74 4.47 -8.97 -13.98
CA GLU A 74 5.72 -9.48 -14.55
C GLU A 74 6.82 -9.57 -13.48
N THR A 75 7.05 -8.49 -12.74
CA THR A 75 8.10 -8.43 -11.70
C THR A 75 7.61 -8.90 -10.33
N ARG A 76 6.29 -9.02 -10.14
CA ARG A 76 5.63 -9.31 -8.86
C ARG A 76 5.94 -8.28 -7.78
N GLU A 77 6.14 -7.04 -8.17
CA GLU A 77 6.41 -5.92 -7.26
C GLU A 77 5.17 -5.04 -7.10
N VAL A 78 5.05 -4.41 -5.94
CA VAL A 78 4.10 -3.31 -5.74
C VAL A 78 4.72 -2.04 -6.32
N ILE A 79 4.03 -1.42 -7.28
CA ILE A 79 4.52 -0.23 -8.00
C ILE A 79 3.75 1.04 -7.63
N GLY A 80 2.76 0.94 -6.76
CA GLY A 80 1.89 2.07 -6.41
C GLY A 80 0.75 1.65 -5.52
N THR A 81 -0.07 2.64 -5.14
CA THR A 81 -1.31 2.44 -4.42
C THR A 81 -2.46 3.15 -5.13
N PHE A 82 -3.68 2.68 -4.88
CA PHE A 82 -4.91 3.25 -5.39
C PHE A 82 -5.93 3.32 -4.26
N GLY A 83 -6.61 4.45 -4.11
CA GLY A 83 -7.67 4.65 -3.14
C GLY A 83 -8.93 5.19 -3.80
N PHE A 84 -10.08 4.92 -3.17
CA PHE A 84 -11.33 5.58 -3.51
C PHE A 84 -11.47 6.87 -2.71
N LYS A 85 -12.27 7.82 -3.21
CA LYS A 85 -12.63 9.02 -2.43
C LYS A 85 -13.50 8.69 -1.20
N GLY A 86 -14.16 7.54 -1.21
CA GLY A 86 -15.06 7.06 -0.17
C GLY A 86 -15.94 5.92 -0.70
N PRO A 87 -16.82 5.37 0.14
CA PRO A 87 -17.82 4.40 -0.29
C PRO A 87 -18.80 5.02 -1.31
N PRO A 88 -19.44 4.21 -2.18
CA PRO A 88 -20.45 4.66 -3.12
C PRO A 88 -21.70 5.23 -2.43
#